data_AF-A0A2L2X6H6-F1
#
_entry.id   AF-A0A2L2X6H6-F1
#
_cell.length_a   1.000
_cell.length_b   1.000
_cell.length_c   1.000
_cell.angle_alpha   90.00
_cell.angle_beta   90.00
_cell.angle_gamma   90.00
#
_symmetry.space_group_name_H-M   'P 1'
#
loop_
_entity.id
_entity.type
_entity.pdbx_description
1 polymer ?
#
loop_
_entity_poly.entity_id
_entity_poly.type
_entity_poly.pdbx_seq_one_letter_code
_entity_poly.pdbx_strand_id
1 'polypeptide(L)'
;ARIVGSVSYTDAFEKLKKGEVDAILADDSLLYGFLMDNKGFKILPKRYTKEFYAIAVEKSKNDELKKLLNNILQNMQETGALHRVRQKWIPQGTPNMQ
;
A
#
# COMPACT_ATOMS: atom_id res chain seq x y z
N ALA A 1 -16.42 -12.12 15.03
CA ALA A 1 -16.32 -10.78 14.42
C ALA A 1 -17.30 -10.70 13.25
N ARG A 2 -17.91 -9.54 13.02
CA ARG A 2 -18.76 -9.28 11.85
C ARG A 2 -17.91 -8.62 10.76
N ILE A 3 -17.98 -9.12 9.53
CA ILE A 3 -17.28 -8.54 8.37
C ILE A 3 -18.25 -7.61 7.63
N VAL A 4 -17.81 -6.39 7.33
CA VAL A 4 -18.56 -5.40 6.56
C VAL A 4 -17.73 -5.07 5.32
N GLY A 5 -18.27 -5.36 4.14
CA GLY A 5 -17.65 -4.98 2.87
C GLY A 5 -17.90 -3.51 2.53
N SER A 6 -16.92 -2.87 1.88
CA SER A 6 -16.99 -1.50 1.38
C SER A 6 -16.54 -1.46 -0.08
N VAL A 7 -17.07 -0.50 -0.84
CA VAL A 7 -16.74 -0.33 -2.26
C VAL A 7 -15.36 0.31 -2.46
N SER A 8 -15.00 1.25 -1.57
CA SER A 8 -13.69 1.90 -1.59
C SER A 8 -13.05 1.96 -0.21
N TYR A 9 -11.72 2.19 -0.18
CA TYR A 9 -10.99 2.42 1.06
C TYR A 9 -11.49 3.66 1.81
N THR A 10 -11.85 4.72 1.07
CA THR A 10 -12.43 5.94 1.64
C THR A 10 -13.75 5.64 2.35
N ASP A 11 -14.63 4.84 1.74
CA ASP A 11 -15.89 4.45 2.37
C ASP A 11 -15.66 3.63 3.63
N ALA A 12 -14.69 2.70 3.60
CA ALA A 12 -14.32 1.92 4.77
C ALA A 12 -13.78 2.81 5.91
N PHE A 13 -12.95 3.80 5.58
CA PHE A 13 -12.40 4.73 6.56
C PHE A 13 -13.48 5.66 7.14
N GLU A 14 -14.44 6.12 6.34
CA GLU A 14 -15.57 6.92 6.83
C GLU A 14 -16.47 6.12 7.79
N LYS A 15 -16.68 4.81 7.54
CA LYS A 15 -17.38 3.93 8.49
C LYS A 15 -16.65 3.82 9.83
N LEU A 16 -15.32 3.73 9.79
CA LEU A 16 -14.49 3.74 11.00
C LEU A 16 -14.64 5.07 11.76
N LYS A 17 -14.56 6.21 11.05
CA LYS A 17 -14.75 7.54 11.65
C LYS A 17 -16.11 7.72 12.31
N LYS A 18 -17.16 7.15 11.73
CA LYS A 18 -18.54 7.18 12.27
C LYS A 18 -18.78 6.18 13.40
N GLY A 19 -17.82 5.31 13.70
CA GLY A 19 -17.98 4.25 14.70
C GLY A 19 -18.91 3.11 14.24
N GLU A 20 -19.17 2.99 12.94
CA GLU A 20 -19.96 1.88 12.39
C GLU A 20 -19.18 0.56 12.39
N VAL A 21 -17.85 0.64 12.40
CA VAL A 21 -16.92 -0.49 12.52
C VAL A 21 -15.80 -0.14 13.50
N ASP A 22 -15.26 -1.15 14.19
CA ASP A 22 -14.19 -0.96 15.19
C ASP A 22 -12.79 -0.87 14.56
N ALA A 23 -12.62 -1.41 13.36
CA ALA A 23 -11.34 -1.47 12.65
C ALA A 23 -11.56 -1.65 11.15
N ILE A 24 -10.56 -1.26 10.36
CA ILE A 24 -10.43 -1.61 8.94
C ILE A 24 -9.19 -2.45 8.72
N LEU A 25 -9.22 -3.28 7.67
CA LEU A 25 -8.08 -4.06 7.21
C LEU A 25 -7.76 -3.62 5.78
N ALA A 26 -6.54 -3.15 5.57
CA ALA A 26 -6.00 -2.74 4.28
C ALA A 26 -4.47 -2.72 4.34
N ASP A 27 -3.84 -2.55 3.19
CA ASP A 27 -2.40 -2.53 3.04
C ASP A 27 -1.77 -1.34 3.79
N ASP A 28 -0.55 -1.53 4.30
CA ASP A 28 0.16 -0.54 5.12
C ASP A 28 0.27 0.83 4.42
N SER A 29 0.61 0.85 3.13
CA SER A 29 0.77 2.08 2.35
C SER A 29 -0.50 2.93 2.35
N LEU A 30 -1.67 2.29 2.24
CA LEU A 30 -2.96 2.97 2.24
C LEU A 30 -3.29 3.48 3.63
N LEU A 31 -3.08 2.65 4.67
CA LEU A 31 -3.34 3.04 6.05
C LEU A 31 -2.47 4.22 6.49
N TYR A 32 -1.18 4.25 6.11
CA TYR A 32 -0.31 5.38 6.39
C TYR A 32 -0.77 6.67 5.71
N GLY A 33 -1.26 6.58 4.46
CA GLY A 33 -1.87 7.72 3.78
C GLY A 33 -3.04 8.31 4.58
N PHE A 34 -3.96 7.48 5.07
CA PHE A 34 -5.07 7.96 5.91
C PHE A 34 -4.60 8.63 7.20
N LEU A 35 -3.56 8.10 7.85
CA LEU A 35 -3.05 8.67 9.10
C LEU A 35 -2.36 10.02 8.93
N MET A 36 -1.84 10.34 7.72
CA MET A 36 -1.27 11.66 7.46
C MET A 36 -2.30 12.78 7.60
N ASP A 37 -3.52 12.54 7.11
CA ASP A 37 -4.59 13.53 7.06
C ASP A 37 -5.57 13.42 8.25
N ASN A 38 -5.60 12.28 8.94
CA ASN A 38 -6.61 11.98 9.97
C ASN A 38 -5.96 11.62 11.31
N LYS A 39 -5.78 12.65 12.16
CA LYS A 39 -5.29 12.49 13.53
C LYS A 39 -6.31 11.71 14.39
N GLY A 40 -5.80 10.97 15.38
CA GLY A 40 -6.63 10.23 16.35
C GLY A 40 -6.82 8.74 16.01
N PHE A 41 -6.35 8.29 14.86
CA PHE A 41 -6.32 6.87 14.48
C PHE A 41 -4.90 6.31 14.64
N LYS A 42 -4.80 4.97 14.72
CA LYS A 42 -3.51 4.27 14.80
C LYS A 42 -3.55 2.97 14.01
N ILE A 43 -2.40 2.60 13.45
CA ILE A 43 -2.17 1.26 12.91
C ILE A 43 -1.71 0.36 14.05
N LEU A 44 -2.32 -0.81 14.18
CA LEU A 44 -1.90 -1.81 15.17
C LEU A 44 -0.57 -2.45 14.76
N PRO A 45 0.28 -2.88 15.71
CA PRO A 45 1.62 -3.39 15.40
C PRO A 45 1.62 -4.76 14.72
N LYS A 46 0.56 -5.56 14.88
CA LYS A 46 0.47 -6.89 14.29
C LYS A 46 0.17 -6.79 12.79
N ARG A 47 0.99 -7.44 11.97
CA ARG A 47 0.74 -7.70 10.55
C ARG A 47 0.19 -9.11 10.36
N TYR A 48 -0.76 -9.25 9.43
CA TYR A 48 -1.36 -10.54 9.12
C TYR A 48 -0.71 -11.20 7.90
N THR A 49 -0.23 -10.39 6.96
CA THR A 49 0.36 -10.82 5.69
C THR A 49 1.64 -10.03 5.41
N LYS A 50 2.48 -10.58 4.54
CA LYS A 50 3.58 -9.85 3.88
C LYS A 50 3.22 -9.72 2.41
N GLU A 51 3.12 -8.49 1.93
CA GLU A 51 2.55 -8.18 0.62
C GLU A 51 3.61 -7.58 -0.29
N PHE A 52 3.99 -8.32 -1.33
CA PHE A 52 4.91 -7.84 -2.34
C PHE A 52 4.12 -7.28 -3.52
N TYR A 53 4.20 -5.97 -3.73
CA TYR A 53 3.60 -5.36 -4.91
C TYR A 53 4.40 -5.67 -6.17
N ALA A 54 3.67 -5.97 -7.24
CA ALA A 54 4.23 -6.29 -8.54
C ALA A 54 3.38 -5.69 -9.66
N ILE A 55 4.00 -5.49 -10.82
CA ILE A 55 3.28 -5.09 -12.03
C ILE A 55 2.82 -6.37 -12.75
N ALA A 56 1.51 -6.57 -12.82
CA ALA A 56 0.93 -7.70 -13.55
C ALA A 56 0.85 -7.41 -15.05
N VAL A 57 1.19 -8.40 -15.87
CA VAL A 57 1.07 -8.34 -17.35
C VAL A 57 0.38 -9.59 -17.88
N GLU A 58 -0.28 -9.50 -19.04
CA GLU A 58 -0.93 -10.67 -19.68
C GLU A 58 0.06 -11.82 -19.88
N LYS A 59 -0.26 -12.98 -19.31
CA LYS A 59 0.66 -14.12 -19.17
C LYS A 59 1.22 -14.63 -20.50
N SER A 60 0.43 -14.63 -21.57
CA SER A 60 0.78 -15.31 -22.83
C SER A 60 1.29 -14.39 -23.93
N LYS A 61 1.34 -13.06 -23.73
CA LYS A 61 1.60 -12.12 -24.84
C LYS A 61 2.60 -11.01 -24.55
N ASN A 62 3.05 -10.85 -23.31
CA ASN A 62 3.79 -9.66 -22.87
C ASN A 62 5.17 -9.96 -22.28
N ASP A 63 5.88 -10.97 -22.80
CA ASP A 63 7.21 -11.32 -22.28
C ASP A 63 8.26 -10.24 -22.51
N GLU A 64 8.21 -9.53 -23.64
CA GLU A 64 9.11 -8.40 -23.91
C GLU A 64 8.81 -7.21 -23.00
N LEU A 65 7.52 -6.88 -22.81
CA LEU A 65 7.10 -5.85 -21.87
C LEU A 65 7.52 -6.20 -20.43
N LYS A 66 7.36 -7.46 -20.02
CA LYS A 66 7.81 -7.94 -18.70
C LYS A 66 9.31 -7.73 -18.50
N LYS A 67 10.12 -8.11 -19.50
CA LYS A 67 11.57 -7.90 -19.47
C LYS A 67 11.92 -6.41 -19.38
N LEU A 68 11.26 -5.57 -20.19
CA LEU A 68 11.47 -4.12 -20.18
C LEU A 68 11.12 -3.51 -18.81
N LEU A 69 9.97 -3.86 -18.23
CA LEU A 69 9.55 -3.40 -16.91
C LEU A 69 10.57 -3.78 -15.83
N ASN A 70 11.03 -5.04 -15.84
CA ASN A 70 12.03 -5.51 -14.88
C ASN A 70 13.36 -4.76 -15.02
N ASN A 71 13.83 -4.54 -16.25
CA ASN A 71 15.07 -3.78 -16.50
C ASN A 71 14.95 -2.32 -16.01
N ILE A 72 13.80 -1.68 -16.25
CA ILE A 72 13.55 -0.31 -15.76
C ILE A 72 13.53 -0.29 -14.23
N LEU A 73 12.81 -1.21 -13.58
CA LEU A 73 12.74 -1.28 -12.12
C LEU A 73 14.13 -1.53 -11.51
N GLN A 74 14.93 -2.41 -12.11
CA GLN A 74 16.31 -2.66 -11.68
C GLN A 74 17.17 -1.39 -11.79
N ASN A 75 17.16 -0.72 -12.94
CA ASN A 75 17.90 0.54 -13.12
C ASN A 75 17.42 1.63 -12.13
N MET A 76 16.11 1.73 -11.87
CA MET A 76 15.57 2.66 -10.88
C MET A 76 16.04 2.34 -9.45
N GLN A 77 16.21 1.05 -9.13
CA GLN A 77 16.76 0.63 -7.85
C GLN A 77 18.25 0.96 -7.73
N GLU A 78 19.05 0.63 -8.74
CA GLU A 78 20.51 0.87 -8.78
C GLU A 78 20.85 2.37 -8.72
N THR A 79 20.06 3.22 -9.41
CA THR A 79 20.26 4.68 -9.43
C THR A 79 19.63 5.41 -8.24
N GLY A 80 18.98 4.67 -7.33
CA GLY A 80 18.22 5.23 -6.20
C GLY A 80 16.97 6.03 -6.60
N ALA A 81 16.58 6.04 -7.88
CA ALA A 81 15.35 6.69 -8.33
C ALA A 81 14.11 6.11 -7.65
N LEU A 82 14.07 4.78 -7.48
CA LEU A 82 12.99 4.09 -6.78
C LEU A 82 12.90 4.53 -5.31
N HIS A 83 14.06 4.72 -4.66
CA HIS A 83 14.13 5.24 -3.31
C HIS A 83 13.57 6.66 -3.19
N ARG A 84 13.92 7.55 -4.14
CA ARG A 84 13.40 8.94 -4.17
C ARG A 84 11.87 8.98 -4.35
N VAL A 85 11.33 8.14 -5.23
CA VAL A 85 9.87 8.00 -5.40
C VAL A 85 9.22 7.54 -4.08
N ARG A 86 9.82 6.52 -3.43
CA ARG A 86 9.33 6.03 -2.13
C ARG A 86 9.32 7.13 -1.09
N GLN A 87 10.41 7.86 -0.92
CA GLN A 87 10.51 8.96 0.07
C GLN A 87 9.51 10.09 -0.18
N LYS A 88 9.17 10.35 -1.45
CA LYS A 88 8.21 11.40 -1.81
C LYS A 88 6.78 11.05 -1.38
N TRP A 89 6.40 9.78 -1.48
CA TRP A 89 5.00 9.35 -1.31
C TRP A 89 4.74 8.54 -0.05
N ILE A 90 5.78 7.97 0.57
CA ILE A 90 5.68 7.18 1.79
C ILE A 90 6.34 7.95 2.93
N PRO A 91 5.59 8.27 4.01
CA PRO A 91 6.13 9.02 5.14
C PRO A 91 7.38 8.38 5.75
N GLN A 92 8.33 9.23 6.10
CA GLN A 92 9.50 8.82 6.88
C GLN A 92 9.07 8.35 8.27
N GLY A 93 9.61 7.23 8.74
CA GLY A 93 9.28 6.67 10.05
C GLY A 93 8.10 5.70 10.06
N THR A 94 7.65 5.21 8.90
CA THR A 94 6.77 4.05 8.77
C THR A 94 7.55 2.77 9.11
N PRO A 95 7.41 2.18 10.31
CA PRO A 95 8.20 1.02 10.67
C PRO A 95 7.78 -0.16 9.78
N ASN A 96 8.75 -0.88 9.23
CA ASN A 96 8.56 -2.18 8.59
C ASN A 96 7.72 -2.20 7.29
N MET A 97 7.66 -1.12 6.50
CA MET A 97 7.30 -1.26 5.08
C MET A 97 8.43 -2.00 4.36
N GLN A 98 8.27 -3.32 4.24
CA GLN A 98 9.16 -4.20 3.48
C GLN A 98 8.79 -4.20 2.00
#